data_AF-A0AAI8ETA3-F1
#
_entry.id   AF-A0AAI8ETA3-F1
#
_cell.length_a   1.000
_cell.length_b   1.000
_cell.length_c   1.000
_cell.angle_alpha   90.00
_cell.angle_beta   90.00
_cell.angle_gamma   90.00
#
_symmetry.space_group_name_H-M   'P 1'
#
loop_
_entity.id
_entity.type
_entity.pdbx_description
1 polymer ?
#
loop_
_entity_poly.entity_id
_entity_poly.type
_entity_poly.pdbx_seq_one_letter_code
_entity_poly.pdbx_strand_id
1 'polypeptide(L)'
;MGQDQLRAGRQCQQQAQRAGTRCIQDLAPAGARRQRRPRAACAIDVPRHLVARAIRRSSTVFPSRRGAIGYQPGVPPGGRHRLSASARHGARGMGATARGQSADGASGMCLVSGLRAPLARLHPPIKGFESTGSSIVSFNADAYISYRGSLLKVQSKHKENDSGANAPISKSAAFAYTTALNHLLRRDPRNRQRVQIGDTTVVFWAQARTTAHAEEAEDLIADFLRGGETEGPGIADGQATQRLHLALEQVRQARPLREMDDALDDDARIFVLGLAPNASRLSIRFWETQTLAGFAARLAAHYQDLKLEPPAWKRAPTPQFLALQTAPVYGEHGKPKAEDVSPLLAGELTRAILAGTRYPRSLLGGIVMRFRADGQVNPLRVALCRAVLAREARLDTQQGLSSTKGEPPVSLDTANTDPGYLLGRLFSSLENLQRTALGGQVNATIRDRYYGAASATPASIFPVLLRNAQNHFGKLRKDKAGLAVNLEKEVGQIIDALPASFPRSLPIHEQGRFAIGYYHQTQARFARNNGQDAPDTASEGEPT
;
A
#
# COMPACT_ATOMS: atom_id res chain seq x y z
N MET A 1 6.65 13.16 -53.23
CA MET A 1 6.71 11.82 -52.64
C MET A 1 5.45 11.56 -51.80
N GLY A 2 4.30 11.33 -52.45
CA GLY A 2 3.02 11.30 -51.75
C GLY A 2 1.89 10.61 -52.50
N GLN A 3 2.17 9.64 -53.39
CA GLN A 3 1.13 8.91 -54.12
C GLN A 3 1.29 7.38 -54.16
N ASP A 4 2.38 6.79 -53.63
CA ASP A 4 2.57 5.33 -53.67
C ASP A 4 2.17 4.56 -52.39
N GLN A 5 1.77 5.22 -51.30
CA GLN A 5 1.30 4.53 -50.08
C GLN A 5 -0.21 4.26 -50.04
N LEU A 6 -1.00 4.78 -50.99
CA LEU A 6 -2.46 4.61 -51.03
C LEU A 6 -2.93 3.41 -51.88
N ARG A 7 -2.03 2.72 -52.60
CA ARG A 7 -2.36 1.53 -53.42
C ARG A 7 -2.21 0.19 -52.70
N ALA A 8 -1.39 0.10 -51.64
CA ALA A 8 -1.24 -1.14 -50.87
C ALA A 8 -2.39 -1.39 -49.88
N GLY A 9 -3.10 -0.35 -49.44
CA GLY A 9 -4.18 -0.45 -48.45
C GLY A 9 -5.52 -0.97 -48.98
N ARG A 10 -5.77 -0.93 -50.30
CA ARG A 10 -7.07 -1.34 -50.88
C ARG A 10 -7.15 -2.81 -51.30
N GLN A 11 -6.02 -3.52 -51.41
CA GLN A 11 -6.00 -4.95 -51.81
C GLN A 11 -6.19 -5.92 -50.64
N CYS A 12 -5.86 -5.55 -49.39
CA CYS A 12 -6.10 -6.43 -48.23
C CYS A 12 -7.55 -6.40 -47.71
N GLN A 13 -8.34 -5.37 -48.03
CA GLN A 13 -9.75 -5.26 -47.59
C GLN A 13 -10.73 -6.03 -48.49
N GLN A 14 -10.36 -6.37 -49.73
CA GLN A 14 -11.24 -7.10 -50.67
C GLN A 14 -11.20 -8.63 -50.52
N GLN A 15 -10.21 -9.21 -49.82
CA GLN A 15 -10.13 -10.65 -49.60
C GLN A 15 -10.89 -11.14 -48.35
N ALA A 16 -11.19 -10.24 -47.39
CA ALA A 16 -11.93 -10.60 -46.18
C ALA A 16 -13.46 -10.59 -46.35
N GLN A 17 -14.00 -10.06 -47.47
CA GLN A 17 -15.44 -9.93 -47.72
C GLN A 17 -16.05 -11.05 -48.58
N ARG A 18 -15.29 -12.08 -48.99
CA ARG A 18 -15.77 -13.15 -49.91
C ARG A 18 -16.00 -14.53 -49.30
N ALA A 19 -15.86 -14.72 -47.98
CA ALA A 19 -16.08 -16.03 -47.35
C ALA A 19 -17.24 -16.04 -46.32
N GLY A 20 -18.22 -15.16 -46.52
CA GLY A 20 -19.48 -15.17 -45.79
C GLY A 20 -20.66 -15.51 -46.70
N THR A 21 -21.46 -16.47 -46.25
CA THR A 21 -22.89 -16.70 -46.54
C THR A 21 -23.30 -17.60 -47.71
N ARG A 22 -23.86 -18.78 -47.36
CA ARG A 22 -25.21 -19.30 -47.72
C ARG A 22 -25.38 -20.68 -47.06
N CYS A 23 -26.15 -20.77 -45.96
CA CYS A 23 -27.57 -21.13 -45.89
C CYS A 23 -27.87 -22.58 -46.31
N ILE A 24 -28.39 -23.41 -45.38
CA ILE A 24 -29.78 -23.89 -45.36
C ILE A 24 -30.05 -24.67 -44.05
N GLN A 25 -31.29 -24.53 -43.59
CA GLN A 25 -31.95 -25.07 -42.40
C GLN A 25 -31.99 -26.61 -42.38
N ASP A 26 -32.00 -27.24 -41.19
CA ASP A 26 -33.18 -27.96 -40.68
C ASP A 26 -32.93 -28.79 -39.41
N LEU A 27 -33.98 -28.82 -38.57
CA LEU A 27 -34.41 -29.87 -37.62
C LEU A 27 -33.60 -30.11 -36.32
N ALA A 28 -34.22 -29.70 -35.20
CA ALA A 28 -34.11 -30.39 -33.90
C ALA A 28 -35.03 -31.65 -33.92
N PRO A 29 -34.75 -32.71 -33.13
CA PRO A 29 -35.18 -32.69 -31.72
C PRO A 29 -34.27 -33.43 -30.70
N ALA A 30 -34.46 -33.06 -29.44
CA ALA A 30 -34.37 -33.83 -28.18
C ALA A 30 -33.24 -34.85 -27.91
N GLY A 31 -32.58 -34.71 -26.75
CA GLY A 31 -32.20 -35.86 -25.92
C GLY A 31 -30.75 -35.93 -25.41
N ALA A 32 -30.62 -35.90 -24.07
CA ALA A 32 -29.63 -36.61 -23.25
C ALA A 32 -28.14 -36.17 -23.24
N ARG A 33 -27.73 -35.69 -22.05
CA ARG A 33 -26.54 -36.08 -21.26
C ARG A 33 -25.20 -36.27 -22.01
N ARG A 34 -24.29 -35.31 -21.80
CA ARG A 34 -22.92 -35.46 -21.23
C ARG A 34 -22.04 -34.31 -21.69
N GLN A 35 -21.93 -33.25 -20.90
CA GLN A 35 -20.83 -32.28 -21.06
C GLN A 35 -19.53 -32.93 -20.58
N ARG A 36 -18.69 -33.34 -21.54
CA ARG A 36 -17.28 -33.63 -21.32
C ARG A 36 -16.57 -32.31 -20.97
N ARG A 37 -16.13 -32.19 -19.71
CA ARG A 37 -15.08 -31.21 -19.34
C ARG A 37 -13.76 -31.61 -20.02
N PRO A 38 -12.99 -30.70 -20.62
CA PRO A 38 -11.63 -31.02 -21.00
C PRO A 38 -10.77 -31.09 -19.73
N ARG A 39 -10.17 -32.27 -19.50
CA ARG A 39 -9.16 -32.53 -18.48
C ARG A 39 -7.80 -31.99 -18.91
N ALA A 40 -7.02 -31.65 -17.88
CA ALA A 40 -5.55 -31.62 -17.84
C ALA A 40 -4.85 -30.40 -18.47
N ALA A 41 -4.79 -29.31 -17.70
CA ALA A 41 -3.58 -28.50 -17.65
C ALA A 41 -2.65 -29.15 -16.61
N CYS A 42 -1.49 -29.66 -17.05
CA CYS A 42 -0.41 -30.09 -16.17
C CYS A 42 -0.03 -28.92 -15.25
N ALA A 43 -0.40 -29.02 -13.98
CA ALA A 43 0.14 -28.17 -12.92
C ALA A 43 1.64 -28.49 -12.81
N ILE A 44 2.47 -27.59 -13.32
CA ILE A 44 3.88 -27.55 -12.94
C ILE A 44 3.88 -27.13 -11.47
N ASP A 45 4.00 -28.10 -10.58
CA ASP A 45 4.13 -27.89 -9.15
C ASP A 45 5.53 -27.32 -8.89
N VAL A 46 5.73 -26.05 -9.24
CA VAL A 46 6.98 -25.33 -8.98
C VAL A 46 7.08 -25.19 -7.46
N PRO A 47 8.16 -25.63 -6.81
CA PRO A 47 8.19 -25.64 -5.36
C PRO A 47 8.23 -24.21 -4.81
N ARG A 48 7.06 -23.65 -4.49
CA ARG A 48 6.85 -22.27 -3.98
C ARG A 48 7.73 -21.99 -2.74
N HIS A 49 8.06 -23.03 -1.97
CA HIS A 49 8.98 -22.96 -0.84
C HIS A 49 10.44 -22.65 -1.21
N LEU A 50 10.91 -23.08 -2.40
CA LEU A 50 12.26 -22.76 -2.89
C LEU A 50 12.38 -21.29 -3.28
N VAL A 51 11.31 -20.69 -3.79
CA VAL A 51 11.23 -19.25 -4.12
C VAL A 51 11.41 -18.42 -2.86
N ALA A 52 10.62 -18.71 -1.82
CA ALA A 52 10.70 -18.02 -0.53
C ALA A 52 12.10 -18.17 0.11
N ARG A 53 12.70 -19.37 0.05
CA ARG A 53 14.07 -19.61 0.56
C ARG A 53 15.12 -18.89 -0.27
N ALA A 54 14.97 -18.83 -1.59
CA ALA A 54 15.91 -18.16 -2.48
C ALA A 54 15.94 -16.66 -2.23
N ILE A 55 14.76 -16.04 -2.15
CA ILE A 55 14.59 -14.60 -1.90
C ILE A 55 15.11 -14.22 -0.51
N ARG A 56 14.78 -15.00 0.53
CA ARG A 56 15.23 -14.69 1.90
C ARG A 56 16.76 -14.71 2.02
N ARG A 57 17.44 -15.66 1.35
CA ARG A 57 18.90 -15.81 1.43
C ARG A 57 19.66 -14.89 0.47
N SER A 58 19.07 -14.46 -0.65
CA SER A 58 19.67 -13.41 -1.50
C SER A 58 19.63 -12.04 -0.82
N SER A 59 18.59 -11.76 -0.03
CA SER A 59 18.43 -10.50 0.73
C SER A 59 19.49 -10.32 1.83
N THR A 60 19.99 -11.41 2.42
CA THR A 60 20.97 -11.39 3.54
C THR A 60 22.43 -11.21 3.11
N VAL A 61 22.73 -11.14 1.81
CA VAL A 61 24.12 -11.03 1.30
C VAL A 61 24.57 -9.57 1.10
N PHE A 62 23.72 -8.58 1.40
CA PHE A 62 24.06 -7.16 1.28
C PHE A 62 24.18 -6.46 2.65
N PRO A 63 25.40 -6.19 3.17
CA PRO A 63 25.56 -5.21 4.23
C PRO A 63 25.51 -3.80 3.63
N SER A 64 24.60 -2.96 4.12
CA SER A 64 24.60 -1.52 3.79
C SER A 64 25.85 -0.89 4.40
N ARG A 65 26.70 -0.27 3.57
CA ARG A 65 27.80 0.58 4.06
C ARG A 65 27.22 1.81 4.77
N ARG A 66 27.42 1.92 6.07
CA ARG A 66 27.46 3.20 6.80
C ARG A 66 28.62 3.17 7.80
N GLY A 67 29.49 4.18 7.69
CA GLY A 67 30.27 4.75 8.79
C GLY A 67 31.46 3.94 9.30
N ALA A 68 32.66 4.31 8.84
CA ALA A 68 33.90 4.01 9.54
C ALA A 68 34.03 4.91 10.77
N ILE A 69 34.18 4.33 11.98
CA ILE A 69 34.85 4.95 13.13
C ILE A 69 35.62 3.82 13.84
N GLY A 70 36.88 4.10 14.16
CA GLY A 70 37.93 3.12 14.49
C GLY A 70 37.79 2.40 15.84
N TYR A 71 38.52 1.29 15.96
CA TYR A 71 38.75 0.59 17.23
C TYR A 71 40.13 -0.09 17.22
N GLN A 72 40.91 0.13 18.28
CA GLN A 72 42.15 -0.60 18.61
C GLN A 72 41.88 -1.70 19.65
N PRO A 73 42.76 -2.71 19.80
CA PRO A 73 42.36 -4.07 20.19
C PRO A 73 42.59 -4.42 21.67
N GLY A 74 41.79 -5.36 22.20
CA GLY A 74 42.13 -6.07 23.45
C GLY A 74 41.02 -7.01 23.99
N VAL A 75 41.42 -8.25 24.26
CA VAL A 75 40.82 -9.28 25.17
C VAL A 75 39.84 -10.32 24.53
N PRO A 76 39.95 -11.64 24.83
CA PRO A 76 39.53 -12.75 23.95
C PRO A 76 38.13 -13.33 24.27
N PRO A 77 37.53 -14.16 23.39
CA PRO A 77 36.19 -14.69 23.61
C PRO A 77 36.20 -16.04 24.35
N GLY A 78 35.55 -16.07 25.52
CA GLY A 78 35.09 -17.28 26.18
C GLY A 78 33.57 -17.30 26.23
N GLY A 79 32.94 -18.37 25.76
CA GLY A 79 31.48 -18.56 25.90
C GLY A 79 30.83 -19.24 24.71
N ARG A 80 30.96 -20.57 24.62
CA ARG A 80 30.17 -21.41 23.72
C ARG A 80 28.75 -21.55 24.27
N HIS A 81 27.76 -20.96 23.61
CA HIS A 81 26.38 -21.46 23.70
C HIS A 81 26.03 -22.22 22.43
N ARG A 82 26.04 -23.55 22.55
CA ARG A 82 25.47 -24.49 21.58
C ARG A 82 23.96 -24.27 21.55
N LEU A 83 23.41 -23.86 20.40
CA LEU A 83 22.00 -24.09 20.11
C LEU A 83 21.87 -25.41 19.36
N SER A 84 21.20 -26.33 20.05
CA SER A 84 20.91 -27.71 19.70
C SER A 84 20.14 -27.83 18.38
N ALA A 85 20.58 -28.80 17.59
CA ALA A 85 19.90 -29.29 16.41
C ALA A 85 18.58 -29.97 16.79
N SER A 86 17.45 -29.39 16.39
CA SER A 86 16.19 -30.12 16.22
C SER A 86 15.40 -29.53 15.06
N ALA A 87 15.67 -30.06 13.86
CA ALA A 87 14.81 -30.00 12.67
C ALA A 87 15.39 -30.98 11.63
N ARG A 88 15.55 -32.24 12.05
CA ARG A 88 15.60 -33.38 11.12
C ARG A 88 14.20 -34.00 11.20
N HIS A 89 13.58 -34.19 10.04
CA HIS A 89 12.38 -34.97 9.71
C HIS A 89 11.52 -34.13 8.74
N GLY A 90 11.33 -34.65 7.52
CA GLY A 90 10.55 -34.00 6.45
C GLY A 90 11.33 -33.64 5.18
N ALA A 91 12.26 -34.48 4.74
CA ALA A 91 12.81 -34.43 3.38
C ALA A 91 13.20 -35.84 2.90
N ARG A 92 12.19 -36.71 2.77
CA ARG A 92 12.29 -37.97 2.03
C ARG A 92 11.06 -38.09 1.15
N GLY A 93 11.28 -38.07 -0.16
CA GLY A 93 10.24 -38.22 -1.17
C GLY A 93 10.44 -37.24 -2.31
N MET A 94 10.69 -37.78 -3.52
CA MET A 94 10.86 -37.08 -4.80
C MET A 94 12.28 -36.60 -5.14
N GLY A 95 13.20 -37.56 -5.20
CA GLY A 95 14.42 -37.47 -6.02
C GLY A 95 14.43 -38.61 -7.03
N ALA A 96 14.07 -38.34 -8.29
CA ALA A 96 14.26 -39.14 -9.50
C ALA A 96 13.42 -38.47 -10.60
N THR A 97 13.89 -38.02 -11.77
CA THR A 97 15.09 -38.27 -12.56
C THR A 97 15.20 -37.11 -13.56
N ALA A 98 16.31 -36.39 -13.57
CA ALA A 98 16.73 -35.60 -14.73
C ALA A 98 18.07 -36.17 -15.19
N ARG A 99 18.02 -37.15 -16.10
CA ARG A 99 19.19 -37.67 -16.80
C ARG A 99 19.59 -36.69 -17.89
N GLY A 100 20.88 -36.37 -17.92
CA GLY A 100 21.60 -35.97 -19.13
C GLY A 100 21.64 -34.49 -19.44
N GLN A 101 22.36 -33.69 -18.65
CA GLN A 101 23.12 -32.55 -19.18
C GLN A 101 24.49 -32.50 -18.48
N SER A 102 25.53 -32.33 -19.29
CA SER A 102 26.95 -32.35 -18.96
C SER A 102 27.30 -31.62 -17.66
N ALA A 103 28.15 -32.27 -16.86
CA ALA A 103 28.69 -31.79 -15.60
C ALA A 103 29.79 -30.73 -15.82
N ASP A 104 29.42 -29.62 -16.48
CA ASP A 104 30.32 -28.48 -16.66
C ASP A 104 29.84 -27.32 -15.79
N GLY A 105 30.59 -27.05 -14.72
CA GLY A 105 30.31 -26.00 -13.75
C GLY A 105 30.79 -26.37 -12.34
N ALA A 106 31.37 -25.40 -11.64
CA ALA A 106 31.83 -25.56 -10.27
C ALA A 106 30.69 -26.09 -9.36
N SER A 107 30.97 -27.18 -8.64
CA SER A 107 30.05 -27.75 -7.66
C SER A 107 30.27 -27.11 -6.30
N GLY A 108 29.20 -26.71 -5.63
CA GLY A 108 29.28 -26.04 -4.33
C GLY A 108 28.02 -26.23 -3.51
N MET A 109 28.06 -25.78 -2.26
CA MET A 109 26.89 -25.79 -1.40
C MET A 109 25.91 -24.69 -1.86
N CYS A 110 24.73 -25.09 -2.33
CA CYS A 110 23.69 -24.16 -2.73
C CYS A 110 23.11 -23.44 -1.51
N LEU A 111 23.11 -22.11 -1.52
CA LEU A 111 22.54 -21.29 -0.46
C LEU A 111 21.05 -21.55 -0.29
N VAL A 112 20.28 -21.83 -1.34
CA VAL A 112 18.82 -22.04 -1.20
C VAL A 112 18.47 -23.37 -0.55
N SER A 113 18.99 -24.47 -1.10
CA SER A 113 18.67 -25.84 -0.65
C SER A 113 19.54 -26.34 0.50
N GLY A 114 20.74 -25.77 0.69
CA GLY A 114 21.77 -26.29 1.60
C GLY A 114 22.49 -27.54 1.07
N LEU A 115 22.15 -28.03 -0.12
CA LEU A 115 22.72 -29.24 -0.72
C LEU A 115 23.89 -28.89 -1.64
N ARG A 116 24.86 -29.81 -1.75
CA ARG A 116 25.91 -29.70 -2.77
C ARG A 116 25.34 -30.04 -4.14
N ALA A 117 25.51 -29.13 -5.10
CA ALA A 117 25.00 -29.28 -6.46
C ALA A 117 25.79 -28.37 -7.42
N PRO A 118 25.69 -28.59 -8.75
CA PRO A 118 26.28 -27.70 -9.76
C PRO A 118 25.73 -26.28 -9.60
N LEU A 119 26.62 -25.29 -9.45
CA LEU A 119 26.23 -23.90 -9.27
C LEU A 119 25.85 -23.24 -10.61
N ALA A 120 24.88 -22.34 -10.55
CA ALA A 120 24.51 -21.49 -11.67
C ALA A 120 25.52 -20.33 -11.77
N ARG A 121 26.24 -20.25 -12.90
CA ARG A 121 27.14 -19.13 -13.18
C ARG A 121 26.37 -17.82 -13.38
N LEU A 122 25.32 -17.88 -14.20
CA LEU A 122 24.36 -16.80 -14.43
C LEU A 122 22.96 -17.35 -14.20
N HIS A 123 22.09 -16.54 -13.63
CA HIS A 123 20.72 -16.91 -13.36
C HIS A 123 19.83 -16.58 -14.55
N PRO A 124 18.78 -17.37 -14.83
CA PRO A 124 17.82 -17.03 -15.88
C PRO A 124 17.19 -15.64 -15.65
N PRO A 125 16.93 -14.87 -16.71
CA PRO A 125 16.34 -13.54 -16.58
C PRO A 125 14.90 -13.63 -16.09
N ILE A 126 14.53 -12.68 -15.24
CA ILE A 126 13.16 -12.45 -14.79
C ILE A 126 12.52 -11.42 -15.73
N LYS A 127 11.47 -11.85 -16.42
CA LYS A 127 10.69 -11.06 -17.37
C LYS A 127 9.57 -10.31 -16.63
N GLY A 128 9.05 -9.26 -17.24
CA GLY A 128 7.90 -8.50 -16.72
C GLY A 128 8.20 -7.06 -16.29
N PHE A 129 9.47 -6.66 -16.25
CA PHE A 129 9.94 -5.30 -15.97
C PHE A 129 10.45 -4.62 -17.25
N GLU A 130 11.51 -5.18 -17.86
CA GLU A 130 12.12 -4.70 -19.11
C GLU A 130 12.04 -5.74 -20.25
N SER A 131 12.28 -5.32 -21.49
CA SER A 131 12.18 -6.15 -22.71
C SER A 131 13.19 -7.30 -22.75
N THR A 132 14.39 -7.11 -22.20
CA THR A 132 15.46 -8.12 -22.13
C THR A 132 15.43 -8.98 -20.87
N GLY A 133 14.63 -8.58 -19.87
CA GLY A 133 14.54 -9.22 -18.56
C GLY A 133 15.69 -8.83 -17.62
N SER A 134 15.41 -8.82 -16.32
CA SER A 134 16.33 -8.35 -15.28
C SER A 134 16.68 -9.48 -14.32
N SER A 135 17.73 -9.33 -13.53
CA SER A 135 18.19 -10.37 -12.58
C SER A 135 18.20 -9.89 -11.15
N ILE A 136 17.80 -10.74 -10.20
CA ILE A 136 17.99 -10.50 -8.75
C ILE A 136 19.46 -10.72 -8.37
N VAL A 137 20.12 -11.71 -8.99
CA VAL A 137 21.54 -12.03 -8.78
C VAL A 137 22.23 -11.92 -10.14
N SER A 138 23.11 -10.93 -10.31
CA SER A 138 23.90 -10.76 -11.54
C SER A 138 25.34 -10.37 -11.24
N PHE A 139 26.25 -11.30 -11.53
CA PHE A 139 27.70 -11.08 -11.53
C PHE A 139 28.19 -11.40 -12.93
N ASN A 140 28.07 -10.46 -13.88
CA ASN A 140 28.32 -10.74 -15.30
C ASN A 140 29.74 -10.39 -15.77
N ALA A 141 30.56 -9.74 -14.93
CA ALA A 141 31.90 -9.27 -15.27
C ALA A 141 32.88 -9.50 -14.12
N ASP A 142 34.18 -9.54 -14.45
CA ASP A 142 35.27 -9.78 -13.51
C ASP A 142 35.37 -8.76 -12.38
N ALA A 143 34.99 -7.51 -12.67
CA ALA A 143 34.94 -6.44 -11.68
C ALA A 143 33.99 -6.74 -10.50
N TYR A 144 33.09 -7.72 -10.64
CA TYR A 144 32.12 -8.09 -9.62
C TYR A 144 32.50 -9.35 -8.84
N ILE A 145 33.67 -9.94 -9.06
CA ILE A 145 34.11 -11.17 -8.38
C ILE A 145 34.59 -10.86 -6.96
N SER A 146 34.06 -11.59 -5.96
CA SER A 146 34.51 -11.49 -4.56
C SER A 146 35.83 -12.24 -4.35
N TYR A 147 36.52 -11.97 -3.24
CA TYR A 147 37.77 -12.66 -2.87
C TYR A 147 37.64 -14.20 -2.96
N ARG A 148 36.50 -14.76 -2.54
CA ARG A 148 36.22 -16.20 -2.65
C ARG A 148 36.08 -16.67 -4.10
N GLY A 149 35.43 -15.89 -4.96
CA GLY A 149 35.36 -16.20 -6.39
C GLY A 149 36.72 -16.08 -7.08
N SER A 150 37.57 -15.16 -6.63
CA SER A 150 38.96 -15.03 -7.09
C SER A 150 39.80 -16.26 -6.71
N LEU A 151 39.69 -16.75 -5.48
CA LEU A 151 40.37 -17.98 -5.04
C LEU A 151 39.94 -19.22 -5.83
N LEU A 152 38.65 -19.35 -6.16
CA LEU A 152 38.19 -20.44 -7.04
C LEU A 152 38.68 -20.28 -8.49
N LYS A 153 38.78 -19.05 -9.00
CA LYS A 153 39.32 -18.76 -10.35
C LYS A 153 40.81 -19.16 -10.49
N VAL A 154 41.57 -19.11 -9.40
CA VAL A 154 42.98 -19.57 -9.35
C VAL A 154 43.07 -21.11 -9.39
N GLN A 155 42.06 -21.81 -8.88
CA GLN A 155 42.01 -23.28 -8.81
C GLN A 155 41.34 -23.94 -10.02
N SER A 156 40.57 -23.18 -10.81
CA SER A 156 39.90 -23.71 -12.00
C SER A 156 40.86 -23.77 -13.20
N LYS A 157 41.00 -24.95 -13.80
CA LYS A 157 41.81 -25.20 -15.01
C LYS A 157 41.37 -24.35 -16.21
N HIS A 158 40.13 -23.87 -16.19
CA HIS A 158 39.59 -22.87 -17.11
C HIS A 158 39.53 -21.52 -16.40
N LYS A 159 40.20 -20.49 -16.92
CA LYS A 159 40.18 -19.09 -16.45
C LYS A 159 38.81 -18.41 -16.70
N GLU A 160 37.72 -19.15 -16.62
CA GLU A 160 36.38 -18.63 -16.84
C GLU A 160 35.88 -17.87 -15.61
N ASN A 161 35.03 -16.87 -15.85
CA ASN A 161 34.45 -16.03 -14.81
C ASN A 161 33.47 -16.87 -13.98
N ASP A 162 33.94 -17.45 -12.86
CA ASP A 162 33.12 -18.20 -11.90
C ASP A 162 32.29 -17.28 -10.99
N SER A 163 31.55 -16.40 -11.64
CA SER A 163 30.60 -15.46 -11.08
C SER A 163 29.56 -16.06 -10.13
N GLY A 164 29.29 -17.37 -10.28
CA GLY A 164 28.35 -18.11 -9.44
C GLY A 164 28.84 -18.31 -8.01
N ALA A 165 30.16 -18.23 -7.76
CA ALA A 165 30.75 -18.40 -6.44
C ALA A 165 30.40 -17.27 -5.45
N ASN A 166 30.04 -16.08 -5.96
CA ASN A 166 29.65 -14.93 -5.13
C ASN A 166 28.30 -15.13 -4.43
N ALA A 167 27.38 -15.85 -5.07
CA ALA A 167 26.08 -16.21 -4.52
C ALA A 167 25.76 -17.66 -4.94
N PRO A 168 26.37 -18.66 -4.29
CA PRO A 168 26.32 -20.03 -4.77
C PRO A 168 24.90 -20.57 -4.70
N ILE A 169 24.22 -20.63 -5.85
CA ILE A 169 22.86 -21.16 -5.98
C ILE A 169 22.91 -22.23 -7.07
N SER A 170 22.34 -23.40 -6.81
CA SER A 170 22.35 -24.51 -7.76
C SER A 170 21.57 -24.16 -9.03
N LYS A 171 21.98 -24.72 -10.19
CA LYS A 171 21.25 -24.59 -11.47
C LYS A 171 19.75 -24.89 -11.33
N SER A 172 19.39 -25.95 -10.59
CA SER A 172 17.99 -26.34 -10.34
C SER A 172 17.23 -25.29 -9.52
N ALA A 173 17.79 -24.82 -8.41
CA ALA A 173 17.17 -23.75 -7.61
C ALA A 173 17.03 -22.45 -8.41
N ALA A 174 18.05 -22.08 -9.19
CA ALA A 174 18.03 -20.89 -10.03
C ALA A 174 16.92 -20.95 -11.09
N PHE A 175 16.77 -22.10 -11.75
CA PHE A 175 15.67 -22.36 -12.68
C PHE A 175 14.29 -22.33 -11.99
N ALA A 176 14.16 -22.96 -10.81
CA ALA A 176 12.89 -23.02 -10.11
C ALA A 176 12.37 -21.64 -9.69
N TYR A 177 13.22 -20.81 -9.07
CA TYR A 177 12.75 -19.51 -8.57
C TYR A 177 12.46 -18.52 -9.70
N THR A 178 13.25 -18.56 -10.78
CA THR A 178 13.05 -17.67 -11.95
C THR A 178 11.78 -18.05 -12.71
N THR A 179 11.52 -19.35 -12.89
CA THR A 179 10.26 -19.84 -13.47
C THR A 179 9.04 -19.43 -12.64
N ALA A 180 9.10 -19.57 -11.31
CA ALA A 180 8.00 -19.13 -10.44
C ALA A 180 7.74 -17.62 -10.53
N LEU A 181 8.79 -16.80 -10.48
CA LEU A 181 8.65 -15.35 -10.59
C LEU A 181 8.10 -14.95 -11.96
N ASN A 182 8.60 -15.55 -13.05
CA ASN A 182 8.08 -15.31 -14.40
C ASN A 182 6.59 -15.70 -14.52
N HIS A 183 6.16 -16.74 -13.79
CA HIS A 183 4.76 -17.11 -13.71
C HIS A 183 3.92 -16.03 -13.01
N LEU A 184 4.36 -15.55 -11.83
CA LEU A 184 3.65 -14.53 -11.07
C LEU A 184 3.67 -13.14 -11.73
N LEU A 185 4.73 -12.82 -12.49
CA LEU A 185 4.94 -11.52 -13.11
C LEU A 185 4.28 -11.37 -14.49
N ARG A 186 3.53 -12.37 -14.96
CA ARG A 186 2.83 -12.30 -16.24
C ARG A 186 1.87 -11.10 -16.28
N ARG A 187 1.91 -10.37 -17.39
CA ARG A 187 1.00 -9.25 -17.69
C ARG A 187 -0.29 -9.78 -18.36
N ASP A 188 -0.95 -10.72 -17.70
CA ASP A 188 -2.26 -11.25 -18.11
C ASP A 188 -3.34 -10.50 -17.31
N PRO A 189 -4.40 -9.95 -17.96
CA PRO A 189 -5.53 -9.34 -17.24
C PRO A 189 -6.15 -10.23 -16.18
N ARG A 190 -6.12 -11.56 -16.37
CA ARG A 190 -6.62 -12.56 -15.41
C ARG A 190 -5.67 -12.83 -14.25
N ASN A 191 -4.41 -12.41 -14.34
CA ASN A 191 -3.45 -12.60 -13.26
C ASN A 191 -3.72 -11.61 -12.13
N ARG A 192 -4.39 -12.07 -11.07
CA ARG A 192 -4.71 -11.26 -9.88
C ARG A 192 -3.53 -11.10 -8.91
N GLN A 193 -2.53 -11.99 -8.98
CA GLN A 193 -1.38 -12.08 -8.08
C GLN A 193 -0.29 -11.03 -8.32
N ARG A 194 -0.51 -10.07 -9.22
CA ARG A 194 0.43 -9.01 -9.59
C ARG A 194 -0.22 -7.63 -9.46
N VAL A 195 0.37 -6.73 -8.69
CA VAL A 195 -0.12 -5.35 -8.51
C VAL A 195 1.02 -4.37 -8.71
N GLN A 196 0.75 -3.21 -9.31
CA GLN A 196 1.73 -2.13 -9.44
C GLN A 196 1.45 -1.05 -8.40
N ILE A 197 2.44 -0.72 -7.58
CA ILE A 197 2.34 0.34 -6.57
C ILE A 197 3.54 1.28 -6.75
N GLY A 198 3.29 2.49 -7.24
CA GLY A 198 4.32 3.39 -7.75
C GLY A 198 5.18 2.67 -8.81
N ASP A 199 6.50 2.62 -8.60
CA ASP A 199 7.45 1.88 -9.44
C ASP A 199 7.61 0.41 -9.06
N THR A 200 7.01 -0.02 -7.94
CA THR A 200 7.21 -1.35 -7.37
C THR A 200 6.13 -2.30 -7.87
N THR A 201 6.54 -3.38 -8.55
CA THR A 201 5.65 -4.51 -8.85
C THR A 201 5.60 -5.43 -7.64
N VAL A 202 4.41 -5.59 -7.08
CA VAL A 202 4.11 -6.49 -5.96
C VAL A 202 3.55 -7.79 -6.51
N VAL A 203 4.14 -8.91 -6.10
CA VAL A 203 3.59 -10.25 -6.32
C VAL A 203 3.36 -10.96 -5.01
N PHE A 204 2.35 -11.82 -4.98
CA PHE A 204 2.01 -12.57 -3.77
C PHE A 204 1.52 -13.98 -4.11
N TRP A 205 1.67 -14.87 -3.14
CA TRP A 205 1.16 -16.24 -3.21
C TRP A 205 0.92 -16.77 -1.80
N ALA A 206 0.15 -17.84 -1.70
CA ALA A 206 -0.11 -18.54 -0.45
C ALA A 206 0.46 -19.97 -0.46
N GLN A 207 0.74 -20.45 0.74
CA GLN A 207 0.96 -21.86 1.05
C GLN A 207 -0.10 -22.27 2.08
N ALA A 208 -1.01 -23.14 1.67
CA ALA A 208 -2.11 -23.64 2.50
C ALA A 208 -2.21 -25.17 2.39
N ARG A 209 -3.18 -25.75 3.11
CA ARG A 209 -3.42 -27.20 3.14
C ARG A 209 -3.87 -27.77 1.79
N THR A 210 -4.64 -26.99 1.03
CA THR A 210 -5.06 -27.35 -0.33
C THR A 210 -4.88 -26.17 -1.27
N THR A 211 -4.95 -26.43 -2.58
CA THR A 211 -4.89 -25.39 -3.60
C THR A 211 -6.04 -24.40 -3.46
N ALA A 212 -7.26 -24.88 -3.18
CA ALA A 212 -8.43 -24.02 -2.99
C ALA A 212 -8.23 -23.01 -1.85
N HIS A 213 -7.72 -23.46 -0.68
CA HIS A 213 -7.44 -22.53 0.42
C HIS A 213 -6.34 -21.51 0.08
N ALA A 214 -5.35 -21.91 -0.73
CA ALA A 214 -4.30 -21.00 -1.17
C ALA A 214 -4.85 -19.95 -2.14
N GLU A 215 -5.67 -20.37 -3.11
CA GLU A 215 -6.34 -19.49 -4.07
C GLU A 215 -7.24 -18.48 -3.37
N GLU A 216 -8.03 -18.94 -2.39
CA GLU A 216 -8.98 -18.07 -1.68
C GLU A 216 -8.29 -17.01 -0.80
N ALA A 217 -7.17 -17.39 -0.20
CA ALA A 217 -6.32 -16.49 0.55
C ALA A 217 -5.57 -15.50 -0.36
N GLU A 218 -5.13 -15.94 -1.54
CA GLU A 218 -4.54 -15.08 -2.57
C GLU A 218 -5.57 -14.05 -3.08
N ASP A 219 -6.81 -14.46 -3.31
CA ASP A 219 -7.88 -13.58 -3.77
C ASP A 219 -8.23 -12.49 -2.74
N LEU A 220 -8.26 -12.83 -1.44
CA LEU A 220 -8.49 -11.82 -0.39
C LEU A 220 -7.35 -10.78 -0.34
N ILE A 221 -6.10 -11.19 -0.56
CA ILE A 221 -4.96 -10.26 -0.65
C ILE A 221 -5.06 -9.40 -1.92
N ALA A 222 -5.53 -9.97 -3.03
CA ALA A 222 -5.77 -9.25 -4.27
C ALA A 222 -6.84 -8.16 -4.08
N ASP A 223 -7.95 -8.49 -3.42
CA ASP A 223 -9.04 -7.56 -3.10
C ASP A 223 -8.53 -6.35 -2.29
N PHE A 224 -7.63 -6.59 -1.34
CA PHE A 224 -7.00 -5.53 -0.56
C PHE A 224 -6.03 -4.66 -1.38
N LEU A 225 -5.11 -5.26 -2.13
CA LEU A 225 -4.04 -4.53 -2.81
C LEU A 225 -4.52 -3.76 -4.05
N ARG A 226 -5.49 -4.32 -4.78
CA ARG A 226 -6.07 -3.70 -5.99
C ARG A 226 -7.25 -2.81 -5.65
N GLY A 227 -7.97 -3.10 -4.58
CA GLY A 227 -9.29 -2.53 -4.37
C GLY A 227 -10.26 -2.93 -5.50
N GLY A 228 -11.48 -2.39 -5.48
CA GLY A 228 -12.43 -2.51 -6.59
C GLY A 228 -12.05 -1.60 -7.76
N GLU A 229 -10.82 -1.72 -8.27
CA GLU A 229 -10.27 -0.92 -9.36
C GLU A 229 -10.94 -1.27 -10.70
N THR A 230 -12.10 -0.67 -10.94
CA THR A 230 -12.44 -0.14 -12.26
C THR A 230 -13.27 1.14 -12.10
N GLU A 231 -12.76 2.27 -12.60
CA GLU A 231 -13.62 3.39 -13.05
C GLU A 231 -14.34 2.99 -14.36
N GLY A 232 -15.00 1.83 -14.36
CA GLY A 232 -15.78 1.29 -15.47
C GLY A 232 -17.16 0.86 -14.96
N PRO A 233 -18.25 1.11 -15.70
CA PRO A 233 -19.58 0.66 -15.31
C PRO A 233 -19.68 -0.85 -15.52
N GLY A 234 -19.35 -1.62 -14.49
CA GLY A 234 -19.44 -3.08 -14.48
C GLY A 234 -19.77 -3.56 -13.08
N ILE A 235 -20.90 -4.24 -12.94
CA ILE A 235 -21.61 -4.59 -11.70
C ILE A 235 -20.87 -5.63 -10.82
N ALA A 236 -19.58 -5.90 -11.05
CA ALA A 236 -18.78 -6.90 -10.32
C ALA A 236 -17.92 -6.35 -9.15
N ASP A 237 -17.71 -5.03 -9.05
CA ASP A 237 -16.75 -4.43 -8.10
C ASP A 237 -17.29 -4.25 -6.66
N GLY A 238 -18.58 -4.48 -6.44
CA GLY A 238 -19.21 -4.45 -5.12
C GLY A 238 -18.83 -5.66 -4.25
N GLN A 239 -18.65 -6.83 -4.86
CA GLN A 239 -18.42 -8.08 -4.14
C GLN A 239 -17.05 -8.14 -3.47
N ALA A 240 -15.99 -7.75 -4.16
CA ALA A 240 -14.63 -7.70 -3.58
C ALA A 240 -14.54 -6.70 -2.41
N THR A 241 -15.18 -5.54 -2.56
CA THR A 241 -15.26 -4.53 -1.50
C THR A 241 -16.03 -5.04 -0.29
N GLN A 242 -17.18 -5.71 -0.52
CA GLN A 242 -18.00 -6.28 0.54
C GLN A 242 -17.29 -7.42 1.25
N ARG A 243 -16.64 -8.31 0.51
CA ARG A 243 -15.87 -9.43 1.06
C ARG A 243 -14.74 -8.95 1.94
N LEU A 244 -13.97 -7.96 1.49
CA LEU A 244 -12.93 -7.34 2.31
C LEU A 244 -13.53 -6.71 3.57
N HIS A 245 -14.64 -5.99 3.46
CA HIS A 245 -15.31 -5.39 4.61
C HIS A 245 -15.74 -6.45 5.64
N LEU A 246 -16.37 -7.54 5.20
CA LEU A 246 -16.78 -8.64 6.07
C LEU A 246 -15.57 -9.32 6.74
N ALA A 247 -14.49 -9.54 5.99
CA ALA A 247 -13.25 -10.12 6.54
C ALA A 247 -12.66 -9.23 7.64
N LEU A 248 -12.67 -7.90 7.44
CA LEU A 248 -12.19 -6.95 8.44
C LEU A 248 -13.10 -6.92 9.67
N GLU A 249 -14.42 -7.00 9.51
CA GLU A 249 -15.36 -7.05 10.64
C GLU A 249 -15.21 -8.35 11.46
N GLN A 250 -15.01 -9.50 10.82
CA GLN A 250 -14.70 -10.75 11.53
C GLN A 250 -13.46 -10.62 12.42
N VAL A 251 -12.38 -10.06 11.85
CA VAL A 251 -11.14 -9.82 12.58
C VAL A 251 -11.35 -8.85 13.76
N ARG A 252 -12.16 -7.81 13.58
CA ARG A 252 -12.51 -6.87 14.66
C ARG A 252 -13.29 -7.54 15.79
N GLN A 253 -14.11 -8.53 15.47
CA GLN A 253 -14.85 -9.35 16.44
C GLN A 253 -13.99 -10.47 17.04
N ALA A 254 -12.68 -10.53 16.71
CA ALA A 254 -11.78 -11.61 17.09
C ALA A 254 -12.26 -13.02 16.67
N ARG A 255 -13.02 -13.08 15.57
CA ARG A 255 -13.53 -14.32 14.98
C ARG A 255 -12.63 -14.78 13.83
N PRO A 256 -12.46 -16.10 13.65
CA PRO A 256 -11.64 -16.64 12.57
C PRO A 256 -12.28 -16.38 11.19
N LEU A 257 -11.45 -16.20 10.16
CA LEU A 257 -11.91 -15.94 8.81
C LEU A 257 -12.62 -17.14 8.19
N ARG A 258 -12.29 -18.36 8.65
CA ARG A 258 -12.94 -19.61 8.21
C ARG A 258 -14.46 -19.62 8.46
N GLU A 259 -14.95 -18.85 9.43
CA GLU A 259 -16.39 -18.75 9.71
C GLU A 259 -17.14 -17.91 8.68
N MET A 260 -16.43 -17.06 7.92
CA MET A 260 -17.00 -16.34 6.79
C MET A 260 -17.07 -17.21 5.54
N ASP A 261 -16.04 -18.02 5.32
CA ASP A 261 -15.89 -18.95 4.21
C ASP A 261 -14.93 -20.06 4.63
N ASP A 262 -15.39 -21.32 4.59
CA ASP A 262 -14.60 -22.49 4.98
C ASP A 262 -13.29 -22.63 4.19
N ALA A 263 -13.22 -22.06 2.98
CA ALA A 263 -12.02 -22.04 2.16
C ALA A 263 -10.96 -21.03 2.65
N LEU A 264 -11.29 -20.12 3.57
CA LEU A 264 -10.32 -19.21 4.20
C LEU A 264 -9.62 -19.89 5.38
N ASP A 265 -8.47 -20.48 5.07
CA ASP A 265 -7.58 -21.07 6.08
C ASP A 265 -6.79 -19.97 6.82
N ASP A 266 -7.15 -19.69 8.08
CA ASP A 266 -6.48 -18.70 8.94
C ASP A 266 -4.96 -18.91 9.03
N ASP A 267 -4.51 -20.17 8.97
CA ASP A 267 -3.10 -20.57 9.09
C ASP A 267 -2.36 -20.56 7.75
N ALA A 268 -3.05 -20.30 6.63
CA ALA A 268 -2.43 -20.18 5.31
C ALA A 268 -1.32 -19.14 5.35
N ARG A 269 -0.12 -19.52 4.91
CA ARG A 269 1.04 -18.64 4.93
C ARG A 269 1.07 -17.82 3.65
N ILE A 270 0.91 -16.52 3.80
CA ILE A 270 0.99 -15.53 2.73
C ILE A 270 2.42 -15.04 2.58
N PHE A 271 2.84 -14.91 1.33
CA PHE A 271 4.13 -14.34 0.94
C PHE A 271 3.86 -13.15 0.03
N VAL A 272 4.42 -11.99 0.36
CA VAL A 272 4.31 -10.78 -0.46
C VAL A 272 5.70 -10.26 -0.77
N LEU A 273 5.98 -10.05 -2.06
CA LEU A 273 7.26 -9.60 -2.58
C LEU A 273 7.09 -8.32 -3.39
N GLY A 274 7.75 -7.24 -2.97
CA GLY A 274 7.85 -6.00 -3.74
C GLY A 274 9.16 -5.93 -4.52
N LEU A 275 9.08 -5.86 -5.84
CA LEU A 275 10.22 -5.75 -6.76
C LEU A 275 10.20 -4.40 -7.48
N ALA A 276 11.32 -3.68 -7.46
CA ALA A 276 11.50 -2.46 -8.23
C ALA A 276 12.63 -2.61 -9.26
N PRO A 277 12.48 -2.06 -10.47
CA PRO A 277 13.56 -2.01 -11.44
C PRO A 277 14.70 -1.10 -10.94
N ASN A 278 15.95 -1.50 -11.17
CA ASN A 278 17.14 -0.72 -10.89
C ASN A 278 18.16 -0.94 -12.03
N ALA A 279 17.97 -0.23 -13.15
CA ALA A 279 18.72 -0.42 -14.38
C ALA A 279 18.82 -1.91 -14.74
N SER A 280 19.99 -2.53 -14.56
CA SER A 280 20.23 -3.94 -14.92
C SER A 280 19.81 -4.98 -13.86
N ARG A 281 19.34 -4.56 -12.68
CA ARG A 281 19.01 -5.44 -11.54
C ARG A 281 17.61 -5.21 -11.02
N LEU A 282 17.02 -6.25 -10.42
CA LEU A 282 15.80 -6.11 -9.63
C LEU A 282 16.16 -5.88 -8.16
N SER A 283 15.65 -4.79 -7.61
CA SER A 283 15.75 -4.51 -6.18
C SER A 283 14.54 -5.10 -5.45
N ILE A 284 14.79 -5.82 -4.36
CA ILE A 284 13.73 -6.27 -3.45
C ILE A 284 13.45 -5.12 -2.49
N ARG A 285 12.33 -4.42 -2.69
CA ARG A 285 11.88 -3.31 -1.83
C ARG A 285 11.41 -3.81 -0.47
N PHE A 286 10.63 -4.88 -0.48
CA PHE A 286 10.16 -5.54 0.72
C PHE A 286 9.83 -7.00 0.47
N TRP A 287 9.90 -7.78 1.53
CA TRP A 287 9.54 -9.19 1.57
C TRP A 287 8.84 -9.44 2.91
N GLU A 288 7.53 -9.72 2.84
CA GLU A 288 6.71 -9.91 4.02
C GLU A 288 6.10 -11.31 4.00
N THR A 289 6.07 -11.96 5.16
CA THR A 289 5.49 -13.30 5.32
C THR A 289 4.68 -13.35 6.60
N GLN A 290 3.43 -13.77 6.53
CA GLN A 290 2.54 -13.89 7.67
C GLN A 290 1.46 -14.94 7.42
N THR A 291 0.78 -15.41 8.46
CA THR A 291 -0.49 -16.17 8.31
C THR A 291 -1.59 -15.26 7.77
N LEU A 292 -2.63 -15.84 7.17
CA LEU A 292 -3.78 -15.10 6.67
C LEU A 292 -4.45 -14.31 7.79
N ALA A 293 -4.71 -14.94 8.93
CA ALA A 293 -5.28 -14.26 10.10
C ALA A 293 -4.38 -13.13 10.63
N GLY A 294 -3.06 -13.36 10.71
CA GLY A 294 -2.13 -12.34 11.17
C GLY A 294 -2.02 -11.15 10.21
N PHE A 295 -2.15 -11.40 8.90
CA PHE A 295 -2.21 -10.35 7.90
C PHE A 295 -3.50 -9.55 8.01
N ALA A 296 -4.64 -10.23 8.12
CA ALA A 296 -5.94 -9.61 8.26
C ALA A 296 -6.04 -8.76 9.55
N ALA A 297 -5.45 -9.22 10.66
CA ALA A 297 -5.31 -8.45 11.90
C ALA A 297 -4.55 -7.13 11.71
N ARG A 298 -3.41 -7.17 11.00
CA ARG A 298 -2.63 -5.95 10.69
C ARG A 298 -3.43 -4.99 9.82
N LEU A 299 -4.22 -5.53 8.89
CA LEU A 299 -5.03 -4.73 7.99
C LEU A 299 -6.24 -4.10 8.70
N ALA A 300 -6.91 -4.84 9.58
CA ALA A 300 -7.98 -4.30 10.41
C ALA A 300 -7.46 -3.16 11.31
N ALA A 301 -6.28 -3.35 11.93
CA ALA A 301 -5.63 -2.28 12.68
C ALA A 301 -5.30 -1.07 11.80
N HIS A 302 -4.85 -1.28 10.56
CA HIS A 302 -4.59 -0.21 9.60
C HIS A 302 -5.84 0.64 9.29
N TYR A 303 -6.98 0.01 9.00
CA TYR A 303 -8.21 0.75 8.74
C TYR A 303 -8.79 1.40 9.99
N GLN A 304 -8.57 0.82 11.16
CA GLN A 304 -8.90 1.45 12.43
C GLN A 304 -8.05 2.70 12.70
N ASP A 305 -6.76 2.67 12.35
CA ASP A 305 -5.88 3.85 12.43
C ASP A 305 -6.39 4.97 11.50
N LEU A 306 -6.90 4.64 10.31
CA LEU A 306 -7.47 5.60 9.34
C LEU A 306 -8.88 6.12 9.71
N LYS A 307 -9.59 5.47 10.64
CA LYS A 307 -11.02 5.70 10.87
C LYS A 307 -11.33 7.18 11.18
N LEU A 308 -12.30 7.73 10.45
CA LEU A 308 -12.94 9.02 10.71
C LEU A 308 -14.46 8.85 10.69
N GLU A 309 -15.15 9.76 11.36
CA GLU A 309 -16.61 9.86 11.37
C GLU A 309 -17.03 11.30 10.99
N PRO A 310 -17.73 11.49 9.84
CA PRO A 310 -18.11 10.47 8.85
C PRO A 310 -16.89 9.84 8.14
N PRO A 311 -17.04 8.63 7.55
CA PRO A 311 -15.95 7.94 6.86
C PRO A 311 -15.34 8.79 5.75
N ALA A 312 -14.01 8.85 5.69
CA ALA A 312 -13.27 9.61 4.67
C ALA A 312 -13.29 8.98 3.27
N TRP A 313 -13.89 7.79 3.14
CA TRP A 313 -13.97 7.04 1.90
C TRP A 313 -15.24 6.19 1.89
N LYS A 314 -15.77 5.90 0.69
CA LYS A 314 -16.87 4.95 0.49
C LYS A 314 -16.39 3.50 0.41
N ARG A 315 -15.16 3.30 -0.08
CA ARG A 315 -14.53 1.99 -0.25
C ARG A 315 -13.16 2.02 0.41
N ALA A 316 -12.78 0.91 1.04
CA ALA A 316 -11.52 0.80 1.75
C ALA A 316 -10.34 1.19 0.82
N PRO A 317 -9.54 2.21 1.16
CA PRO A 317 -8.49 2.70 0.27
C PRO A 317 -7.35 1.68 0.16
N THR A 318 -6.81 1.55 -1.06
CA THR A 318 -5.64 0.72 -1.34
C THR A 318 -4.35 1.45 -0.96
N PRO A 319 -3.22 0.75 -0.74
CA PRO A 319 -1.94 1.40 -0.50
C PRO A 319 -1.54 2.40 -1.60
N GLN A 320 -1.85 2.10 -2.87
CA GLN A 320 -1.61 3.00 -4.00
C GLN A 320 -2.47 4.26 -3.90
N PHE A 321 -3.76 4.12 -3.58
CA PHE A 321 -4.66 5.27 -3.43
C PHE A 321 -4.30 6.16 -2.24
N LEU A 322 -3.79 5.57 -1.16
CA LEU A 322 -3.22 6.31 -0.03
C LEU A 322 -1.93 7.05 -0.43
N ALA A 323 -1.05 6.41 -1.19
CA ALA A 323 0.20 7.03 -1.66
C ALA A 323 -0.08 8.24 -2.58
N LEU A 324 -1.13 8.18 -3.41
CA LEU A 324 -1.58 9.30 -4.25
C LEU A 324 -1.90 10.57 -3.45
N GLN A 325 -2.29 10.46 -2.18
CA GLN A 325 -2.60 11.63 -1.35
C GLN A 325 -1.38 12.50 -1.03
N THR A 326 -0.18 11.96 -1.25
CA THR A 326 1.10 12.66 -1.06
C THR A 326 1.53 13.44 -2.30
N ALA A 327 0.90 13.19 -3.45
CA ALA A 327 1.17 13.90 -4.69
C ALA A 327 0.63 15.35 -4.64
N PRO A 328 1.28 16.29 -5.32
CA PRO A 328 0.77 17.64 -5.54
C PRO A 328 -0.55 17.61 -6.31
N VAL A 329 -1.42 18.56 -5.99
CA VAL A 329 -2.64 18.84 -6.76
C VAL A 329 -2.49 20.22 -7.40
N TYR A 330 -2.51 20.26 -8.73
CA TYR A 330 -2.36 21.48 -9.49
C TYR A 330 -3.74 22.06 -9.85
N GLY A 331 -4.05 23.24 -9.30
CA GLY A 331 -5.34 23.92 -9.50
C GLY A 331 -6.47 23.39 -8.62
N GLU A 332 -7.59 24.14 -8.58
CA GLU A 332 -8.72 23.86 -7.68
C GLU A 332 -9.40 22.51 -7.94
N HIS A 333 -9.41 22.06 -9.20
CA HIS A 333 -10.00 20.79 -9.64
C HIS A 333 -8.95 19.79 -10.15
N GLY A 334 -7.68 20.01 -9.85
CA GLY A 334 -6.62 19.09 -10.21
C GLY A 334 -6.83 17.71 -9.58
N LYS A 335 -6.39 16.66 -10.28
CA LYS A 335 -6.30 15.31 -9.71
C LYS A 335 -4.83 14.97 -9.46
N PRO A 336 -4.50 14.32 -8.33
CA PRO A 336 -3.15 13.84 -8.09
C PRO A 336 -2.79 12.78 -9.14
N LYS A 337 -1.55 12.82 -9.62
CA LYS A 337 -1.06 11.84 -10.60
C LYS A 337 -0.13 10.84 -9.93
N ALA A 338 -0.18 9.59 -10.40
CA ALA A 338 0.68 8.53 -9.88
C ALA A 338 2.17 8.79 -10.13
N GLU A 339 2.51 9.51 -11.20
CA GLU A 339 3.89 9.87 -11.55
C GLU A 339 4.54 10.84 -10.56
N ASP A 340 3.74 11.65 -9.86
CA ASP A 340 4.23 12.61 -8.87
C ASP A 340 4.43 11.99 -7.48
N VAL A 341 4.03 10.74 -7.28
CA VAL A 341 4.21 10.03 -6.01
C VAL A 341 5.64 9.53 -5.91
N SER A 342 6.32 9.84 -4.80
CA SER A 342 7.63 9.27 -4.52
C SER A 342 7.55 7.73 -4.49
N PRO A 343 8.27 7.03 -5.37
CA PRO A 343 8.14 5.58 -5.44
C PRO A 343 8.68 4.88 -4.18
N LEU A 344 9.70 5.47 -3.54
CA LEU A 344 10.22 5.02 -2.24
C LEU A 344 9.15 5.11 -1.17
N LEU A 345 8.45 6.25 -1.07
CA LEU A 345 7.37 6.44 -0.09
C LEU A 345 6.22 5.46 -0.32
N ALA A 346 5.81 5.24 -1.58
CA ALA A 346 4.75 4.29 -1.91
C ALA A 346 5.11 2.85 -1.47
N GLY A 347 6.36 2.44 -1.72
CA GLY A 347 6.87 1.14 -1.29
C GLY A 347 6.97 0.99 0.23
N GLU A 348 7.51 2.00 0.93
CA GLU A 348 7.64 1.98 2.39
C GLU A 348 6.28 2.07 3.10
N LEU A 349 5.34 2.87 2.58
CA LEU A 349 3.96 2.92 3.05
C LEU A 349 3.30 1.55 2.94
N THR A 350 3.40 0.93 1.77
CA THR A 350 2.86 -0.42 1.54
C THR A 350 3.46 -1.40 2.53
N ARG A 351 4.79 -1.43 2.65
CA ARG A 351 5.48 -2.28 3.62
C ARG A 351 4.97 -2.06 5.05
N ALA A 352 4.83 -0.81 5.49
CA ALA A 352 4.33 -0.49 6.83
C ALA A 352 2.90 -0.99 7.07
N ILE A 353 2.05 -0.98 6.03
CA ILE A 353 0.70 -1.54 6.09
C ILE A 353 0.77 -3.07 6.25
N LEU A 354 1.52 -3.75 5.38
CA LEU A 354 1.64 -5.22 5.36
C LEU A 354 2.33 -5.78 6.63
N ALA A 355 3.34 -5.08 7.12
CA ALA A 355 4.12 -5.48 8.30
C ALA A 355 3.44 -5.07 9.62
N GLY A 356 2.49 -4.13 9.59
CA GLY A 356 1.87 -3.57 10.80
C GLY A 356 2.82 -2.66 11.60
N THR A 357 3.88 -2.14 10.98
CA THR A 357 4.88 -1.27 11.61
C THR A 357 4.48 0.21 11.51
N ARG A 358 5.24 1.08 12.19
CA ARG A 358 5.11 2.54 12.03
C ARG A 358 5.20 2.92 10.56
N TYR A 359 4.38 3.91 10.16
CA TYR A 359 4.49 4.50 8.83
C TYR A 359 5.82 5.25 8.66
N PRO A 360 6.26 5.48 7.43
CA PRO A 360 7.40 6.34 7.16
C PRO A 360 7.16 7.75 7.72
N ARG A 361 8.13 8.31 8.43
CA ARG A 361 8.03 9.68 9.00
C ARG A 361 7.76 10.74 7.93
N SER A 362 8.23 10.51 6.72
CA SER A 362 8.01 11.37 5.54
C SER A 362 6.53 11.43 5.12
N LEU A 363 5.69 10.47 5.49
CA LEU A 363 4.27 10.47 5.14
C LEU A 363 3.54 11.68 5.74
N LEU A 364 3.64 11.86 7.07
CA LEU A 364 2.97 12.97 7.74
C LEU A 364 3.51 14.32 7.27
N GLY A 365 4.83 14.43 7.13
CA GLY A 365 5.48 15.63 6.58
C GLY A 365 4.99 15.97 5.17
N GLY A 366 4.89 14.97 4.30
CA GLY A 366 4.37 15.12 2.94
C GLY A 366 2.93 15.61 2.91
N ILE A 367 2.05 15.00 3.70
CA ILE A 367 0.62 15.37 3.78
C ILE A 367 0.45 16.80 4.32
N VAL A 368 1.15 17.17 5.39
CA VAL A 368 1.09 18.53 5.94
C VAL A 368 1.60 19.56 4.94
N MET A 369 2.67 19.24 4.21
CA MET A 369 3.15 20.10 3.12
C MET A 369 2.11 20.27 2.01
N ARG A 370 1.35 19.21 1.68
CA ARG A 370 0.26 19.31 0.70
C ARG A 370 -0.88 20.20 1.16
N PHE A 371 -1.25 20.20 2.45
CA PHE A 371 -2.25 21.14 2.95
C PHE A 371 -1.83 22.61 2.77
N ARG A 372 -0.53 22.90 2.90
CA ARG A 372 0.01 24.25 2.74
C ARG A 372 0.13 24.68 1.28
N ALA A 373 0.58 23.76 0.42
CA ALA A 373 0.86 24.04 -0.98
C ALA A 373 -0.40 24.01 -1.84
N ASP A 374 -1.26 23.01 -1.64
CA ASP A 374 -2.44 22.79 -2.47
C ASP A 374 -3.67 23.53 -1.89
N GLY A 375 -3.65 23.91 -0.61
CA GLY A 375 -4.78 24.53 0.10
C GLY A 375 -5.96 23.59 0.37
N GLN A 376 -5.88 22.33 -0.05
CA GLN A 376 -6.98 21.35 0.04
C GLN A 376 -6.84 20.44 1.26
N VAL A 377 -7.72 20.63 2.24
CA VAL A 377 -7.87 19.75 3.41
C VAL A 377 -8.82 18.59 3.08
N ASN A 378 -8.30 17.61 2.34
CA ASN A 378 -9.03 16.41 1.89
C ASN A 378 -9.29 15.43 3.07
N PRO A 379 -10.51 14.87 3.22
CA PRO A 379 -10.82 13.84 4.22
C PRO A 379 -9.80 12.70 4.31
N LEU A 380 -9.33 12.17 3.18
CA LEU A 380 -8.38 11.05 3.17
C LEU A 380 -6.97 11.47 3.62
N ARG A 381 -6.56 12.70 3.32
CA ARG A 381 -5.31 13.28 3.86
C ARG A 381 -5.41 13.45 5.38
N VAL A 382 -6.56 13.89 5.89
CA VAL A 382 -6.81 13.99 7.33
C VAL A 382 -6.81 12.60 7.99
N ALA A 383 -7.43 11.60 7.34
CA ALA A 383 -7.40 10.22 7.80
C ALA A 383 -5.97 9.67 7.87
N LEU A 384 -5.10 10.01 6.91
CA LEU A 384 -3.68 9.66 6.94
C LEU A 384 -2.94 10.35 8.09
N CYS A 385 -3.22 11.63 8.38
CA CYS A 385 -2.69 12.30 9.57
C CYS A 385 -3.10 11.55 10.85
N ARG A 386 -4.38 11.20 10.98
CA ARG A 386 -4.88 10.42 12.10
C ARG A 386 -4.20 9.05 12.16
N ALA A 387 -4.07 8.36 11.04
CA ALA A 387 -3.48 7.03 11.00
C ALA A 387 -2.03 7.01 11.46
N VAL A 388 -1.23 8.01 11.09
CA VAL A 388 0.14 8.14 11.61
C VAL A 388 0.13 8.29 13.12
N LEU A 389 -0.64 9.24 13.65
CA LEU A 389 -0.66 9.55 15.08
C LEU A 389 -1.29 8.44 15.93
N ALA A 390 -2.41 7.86 15.48
CA ALA A 390 -3.09 6.76 16.16
C ALA A 390 -2.21 5.50 16.18
N ARG A 391 -1.57 5.16 15.06
CA ARG A 391 -0.65 4.03 15.01
C ARG A 391 0.55 4.22 15.92
N GLU A 392 1.12 5.42 15.95
CA GLU A 392 2.23 5.74 16.85
C GLU A 392 1.84 5.54 18.31
N ALA A 393 0.72 6.13 18.74
CA ALA A 393 0.20 6.01 20.11
C ALA A 393 -0.11 4.55 20.48
N ARG A 394 -0.74 3.79 19.58
CA ARG A 394 -1.03 2.37 19.77
C ARG A 394 0.23 1.54 19.94
N LEU A 395 1.24 1.74 19.09
CA LEU A 395 2.50 1.01 19.17
C LEU A 395 3.35 1.43 20.37
N ASP A 396 3.32 2.70 20.77
CA ASP A 396 3.98 3.17 21.99
C ASP A 396 3.36 2.51 23.24
N THR A 397 2.03 2.46 23.30
CA THR A 397 1.29 1.78 24.38
C THR A 397 1.66 0.30 24.47
N GLN A 398 1.73 -0.40 23.34
CA GLN A 398 2.14 -1.81 23.28
C GLN A 398 3.58 -2.06 23.74
N GLN A 399 4.45 -1.05 23.64
CA GLN A 399 5.84 -1.10 24.11
C GLN A 399 6.01 -0.58 25.54
N GLY A 400 4.91 -0.24 26.23
CA GLY A 400 4.95 0.33 27.58
C GLY A 400 5.44 1.77 27.64
N LEU A 401 5.52 2.47 26.50
CA LEU A 401 5.82 3.90 26.48
C LEU A 401 4.54 4.70 26.69
N SER A 402 4.55 5.61 27.67
CA SER A 402 3.45 6.55 27.87
C SER A 402 3.52 7.67 26.85
N SER A 403 2.54 7.73 25.94
CA SER A 403 2.28 8.92 25.13
C SER A 403 1.31 9.82 25.88
N THR A 404 1.75 11.02 26.24
CA THR A 404 0.92 12.02 26.94
C THR A 404 -0.29 12.51 26.13
N LYS A 405 -0.33 12.23 24.82
CA LYS A 405 -1.32 12.81 23.90
C LYS A 405 -2.37 11.81 23.39
N GLY A 406 -2.22 10.52 23.69
CA GLY A 406 -3.15 9.46 23.27
C GLY A 406 -3.37 9.37 21.74
N GLU A 407 -4.34 8.53 21.37
CA GLU A 407 -4.83 8.44 19.99
C GLU A 407 -5.73 9.65 19.67
N PRO A 408 -5.60 10.26 18.47
CA PRO A 408 -6.57 11.27 18.07
C PRO A 408 -7.99 10.70 17.95
N PRO A 409 -9.02 11.49 18.29
CA PRO A 409 -10.40 11.05 18.20
C PRO A 409 -10.79 10.72 16.75
N VAL A 410 -11.90 9.99 16.55
CA VAL A 410 -12.44 9.67 15.21
C VAL A 410 -13.41 10.73 14.70
N SER A 411 -13.97 11.55 15.60
CA SER A 411 -14.92 12.62 15.32
C SER A 411 -14.67 13.81 16.26
N LEU A 412 -15.53 14.83 16.22
CA LEU A 412 -15.38 16.01 17.06
C LEU A 412 -15.45 15.65 18.55
N ASP A 413 -14.30 15.70 19.20
CA ASP A 413 -14.16 15.68 20.66
C ASP A 413 -13.99 17.10 21.19
N THR A 414 -14.97 17.58 21.96
CA THR A 414 -14.93 18.93 22.55
C THR A 414 -14.11 18.99 23.84
N ALA A 415 -13.84 17.86 24.49
CA ALA A 415 -13.07 17.75 25.73
C ALA A 415 -11.55 17.65 25.48
N ASN A 416 -11.13 17.51 24.21
CA ASN A 416 -9.73 17.43 23.85
C ASN A 416 -8.98 18.74 24.15
N THR A 417 -7.90 18.64 24.92
CA THR A 417 -7.08 19.78 25.35
C THR A 417 -5.76 19.91 24.59
N ASP A 418 -5.55 19.14 23.52
CA ASP A 418 -4.32 19.23 22.71
C ASP A 418 -4.25 20.58 21.97
N PRO A 419 -3.16 21.35 22.12
CA PRO A 419 -3.07 22.68 21.50
C PRO A 419 -3.20 22.65 19.98
N GLY A 420 -2.61 21.67 19.29
CA GLY A 420 -2.74 21.53 17.85
C GLY A 420 -4.20 21.32 17.44
N TYR A 421 -4.88 20.39 18.10
CA TYR A 421 -6.29 20.08 17.84
C TYR A 421 -7.22 21.27 18.13
N LEU A 422 -7.07 21.93 19.28
CA LEU A 422 -7.84 23.12 19.67
C LEU A 422 -7.65 24.27 18.69
N LEU A 423 -6.42 24.54 18.25
CA LEU A 423 -6.15 25.58 17.25
C LEU A 423 -6.79 25.27 15.90
N GLY A 424 -6.82 23.99 15.50
CA GLY A 424 -7.55 23.54 14.32
C GLY A 424 -9.05 23.82 14.43
N ARG A 425 -9.65 23.50 15.58
CA ARG A 425 -11.07 23.80 15.88
C ARG A 425 -11.33 25.30 15.83
N LEU A 426 -10.50 26.10 16.51
CA LEU A 426 -10.62 27.56 16.54
C LEU A 426 -10.56 28.13 15.12
N PHE A 427 -9.60 27.70 14.30
CA PHE A 427 -9.47 28.15 12.92
C PHE A 427 -10.73 27.86 12.09
N SER A 428 -11.30 26.66 12.25
CA SER A 428 -12.54 26.26 11.60
C SER A 428 -13.74 27.11 12.03
N SER A 429 -13.85 27.44 13.32
CA SER A 429 -14.90 28.31 13.86
C SER A 429 -14.78 29.76 13.37
N LEU A 430 -13.56 30.28 13.28
CA LEU A 430 -13.30 31.62 12.72
C LEU A 430 -13.61 31.70 11.22
N GLU A 431 -13.34 30.64 10.47
CA GLU A 431 -13.71 30.56 9.04
C GLU A 431 -15.23 30.55 8.89
N ASN A 432 -15.92 29.76 9.71
CA ASN A 432 -17.37 29.71 9.73
C ASN A 432 -17.98 31.08 10.06
N LEU A 433 -17.42 31.79 11.04
CA LEU A 433 -17.83 33.15 11.39
C LEU A 433 -17.68 34.10 10.19
N GLN A 434 -16.54 34.07 9.49
CA GLN A 434 -16.33 34.88 8.29
C GLN A 434 -17.37 34.58 7.21
N ARG A 435 -17.56 33.30 6.87
CA ARG A 435 -18.53 32.86 5.85
C ARG A 435 -19.95 33.29 6.22
N THR A 436 -20.33 33.17 7.49
CA THR A 436 -21.68 33.49 7.93
C THR A 436 -21.95 35.00 7.98
N ALA A 437 -20.95 35.80 8.34
CA ALA A 437 -21.07 37.27 8.40
C ALA A 437 -21.04 37.91 7.00
N LEU A 438 -20.26 37.37 6.07
CA LEU A 438 -20.07 37.95 4.73
C LEU A 438 -20.93 37.29 3.65
N GLY A 439 -21.51 36.11 3.92
CA GLY A 439 -22.27 35.33 2.94
C GLY A 439 -21.38 34.71 1.86
N GLY A 440 -21.97 34.41 0.70
CA GLY A 440 -21.26 33.81 -0.44
C GLY A 440 -20.31 34.75 -1.21
N GLN A 441 -20.26 36.05 -0.86
CA GLN A 441 -19.47 37.07 -1.57
C GLN A 441 -17.99 37.13 -1.12
N VAL A 442 -17.42 36.01 -0.67
CA VAL A 442 -16.04 35.98 -0.16
C VAL A 442 -15.10 35.54 -1.28
N ASN A 443 -14.31 36.49 -1.81
CA ASN A 443 -13.31 36.22 -2.87
C ASN A 443 -12.20 35.25 -2.44
N ALA A 444 -11.86 35.23 -1.15
CA ALA A 444 -10.91 34.27 -0.56
C ALA A 444 -11.17 34.16 0.95
N THR A 445 -11.25 32.95 1.47
CA THR A 445 -11.50 32.69 2.89
C THR A 445 -10.21 32.80 3.71
N ILE A 446 -10.35 32.89 5.03
CA ILE A 446 -9.18 32.82 5.92
C ILE A 446 -8.38 31.53 5.72
N ARG A 447 -9.03 30.43 5.33
CA ARG A 447 -8.39 29.16 5.01
C ARG A 447 -7.43 29.33 3.84
N ASP A 448 -7.90 29.92 2.75
CA ASP A 448 -7.12 30.06 1.52
C ASP A 448 -5.88 30.95 1.72
N ARG A 449 -5.95 31.92 2.64
CA ARG A 449 -4.85 32.86 2.92
C ARG A 449 -3.93 32.43 4.06
N TYR A 450 -4.48 31.82 5.10
CA TYR A 450 -3.80 31.69 6.39
C TYR A 450 -3.65 30.27 6.90
N TYR A 451 -4.20 29.23 6.24
CA TYR A 451 -4.08 27.87 6.74
C TYR A 451 -2.62 27.43 6.96
N GLY A 452 -1.74 27.73 6.00
CA GLY A 452 -0.33 27.36 6.12
C GLY A 452 0.39 28.05 7.29
N ALA A 453 0.13 29.34 7.50
CA ALA A 453 0.70 30.08 8.63
C ALA A 453 0.05 29.69 9.97
N ALA A 454 -1.27 29.47 10.00
CA ALA A 454 -2.01 29.09 11.20
C ALA A 454 -1.63 27.70 11.71
N SER A 455 -1.41 26.75 10.80
CA SER A 455 -0.93 25.42 11.17
C SER A 455 0.56 25.41 11.54
N ALA A 456 1.39 26.34 11.05
CA ALA A 456 2.84 26.33 11.30
C ALA A 456 3.27 27.21 12.49
N THR A 457 2.77 28.46 12.53
CA THR A 457 3.18 29.52 13.46
C THR A 457 1.95 30.23 14.06
N PRO A 458 1.20 29.58 14.96
CA PRO A 458 -0.06 30.12 15.48
C PRO A 458 0.06 31.50 16.13
N ALA A 459 1.12 31.73 16.92
CA ALA A 459 1.32 32.97 17.65
C ALA A 459 1.36 34.23 16.78
N SER A 460 1.81 34.13 15.52
CA SER A 460 1.90 35.28 14.62
C SER A 460 0.59 35.59 13.91
N ILE A 461 -0.34 34.64 13.82
CA ILE A 461 -1.52 34.76 12.96
C ILE A 461 -2.85 34.74 13.70
N PHE A 462 -3.01 33.94 14.75
CA PHE A 462 -4.27 33.91 15.52
C PHE A 462 -4.65 35.27 16.13
N PRO A 463 -3.72 36.09 16.65
CA PRO A 463 -4.07 37.44 17.10
C PRO A 463 -4.68 38.32 15.99
N VAL A 464 -4.21 38.17 14.75
CA VAL A 464 -4.76 38.89 13.59
C VAL A 464 -6.14 38.36 13.23
N LEU A 465 -6.32 37.03 13.20
CA LEU A 465 -7.61 36.41 12.91
C LEU A 465 -8.67 36.77 13.95
N LEU A 466 -8.33 36.77 15.24
CA LEU A 466 -9.24 37.13 16.33
C LEU A 466 -9.64 38.61 16.29
N ARG A 467 -8.72 39.51 15.93
CA ARG A 467 -9.03 40.92 15.72
C ARG A 467 -10.04 41.11 14.58
N ASN A 468 -9.83 40.42 13.46
CA ASN A 468 -10.76 40.46 12.32
C ASN A 468 -12.11 39.83 12.66
N ALA A 469 -12.13 38.79 13.50
CA ALA A 469 -13.34 38.14 13.96
C ALA A 469 -14.28 39.08 14.72
N GLN A 470 -13.76 40.06 15.46
CA GLN A 470 -14.59 41.05 16.16
C GLN A 470 -15.49 41.85 15.20
N ASN A 471 -14.97 42.19 14.01
CA ASN A 471 -15.75 42.88 12.99
C ASN A 471 -16.87 41.98 12.45
N HIS A 472 -16.59 40.69 12.26
CA HIS A 472 -17.57 39.71 11.81
C HIS A 472 -18.66 39.45 12.86
N PHE A 473 -18.29 39.36 14.15
CA PHE A 473 -19.26 39.30 15.24
C PHE A 473 -20.14 40.55 15.31
N GLY A 474 -19.55 41.74 15.19
CA GLY A 474 -20.30 43.00 15.18
C GLY A 474 -21.37 43.06 14.08
N LYS A 475 -21.06 42.52 12.88
CA LYS A 475 -22.06 42.38 11.81
C LYS A 475 -23.09 41.29 12.13
N LEU A 476 -22.65 40.11 12.56
CA LEU A 476 -23.53 38.98 12.82
C LEU A 476 -24.51 39.25 13.99
N ARG A 477 -24.14 40.06 14.99
CA ARG A 477 -25.05 40.49 16.07
C ARG A 477 -26.22 41.31 15.55
N LYS A 478 -26.03 42.10 14.49
CA LYS A 478 -27.11 42.88 13.87
C LYS A 478 -28.05 42.00 13.05
N ASP A 479 -27.48 41.07 12.29
CA ASP A 479 -28.25 40.28 11.31
C ASP A 479 -28.84 39.00 11.92
N LYS A 480 -28.11 38.33 12.81
CA LYS A 480 -28.41 37.00 13.38
C LYS A 480 -27.90 36.87 14.82
N ALA A 481 -28.46 37.65 15.74
CA ALA A 481 -28.01 37.74 17.13
C ALA A 481 -27.83 36.38 17.83
N GLY A 482 -28.78 35.45 17.70
CA GLY A 482 -28.69 34.12 18.32
C GLY A 482 -27.51 33.28 17.81
N LEU A 483 -27.19 33.40 16.51
CA LEU A 483 -26.04 32.68 15.93
C LEU A 483 -24.70 33.30 16.37
N ALA A 484 -24.66 34.63 16.52
CA ALA A 484 -23.49 35.32 17.07
C ALA A 484 -23.17 34.84 18.48
N VAL A 485 -24.16 34.75 19.37
CA VAL A 485 -24.00 34.25 20.74
C VAL A 485 -23.44 32.82 20.76
N ASN A 486 -23.98 31.94 19.92
CA ASN A 486 -23.51 30.55 19.84
C ASN A 486 -22.05 30.45 19.37
N LEU A 487 -21.65 31.22 18.36
CA LEU A 487 -20.26 31.22 17.87
C LEU A 487 -19.29 31.88 18.85
N GLU A 488 -19.70 32.94 19.55
CA GLU A 488 -18.90 33.55 20.61
C GLU A 488 -18.67 32.56 21.75
N LYS A 489 -19.70 31.82 22.16
CA LYS A 489 -19.59 30.77 23.17
C LYS A 489 -18.65 29.64 22.72
N GLU A 490 -18.77 29.18 21.47
CA GLU A 490 -17.88 28.15 20.91
C GLU A 490 -16.41 28.62 20.89
N VAL A 491 -16.17 29.84 20.38
CA VAL A 491 -14.82 30.43 20.33
C VAL A 491 -14.26 30.63 21.74
N GLY A 492 -15.05 31.14 22.68
CA GLY A 492 -14.67 31.31 24.08
C GLY A 492 -14.27 29.99 24.72
N GLN A 493 -15.09 28.95 24.60
CA GLN A 493 -14.78 27.61 25.12
C GLN A 493 -13.48 27.02 24.56
N ILE A 494 -13.18 27.24 23.28
CA ILE A 494 -11.93 26.76 22.68
C ILE A 494 -10.74 27.56 23.21
N ILE A 495 -10.86 28.88 23.35
CA ILE A 495 -9.80 29.74 23.88
C ILE A 495 -9.53 29.43 25.36
N ASP A 496 -10.56 29.21 26.17
CA ASP A 496 -10.44 28.89 27.59
C ASP A 496 -9.70 27.56 27.81
N ALA A 497 -9.82 26.62 26.86
CA ALA A 497 -9.11 25.34 26.90
C ALA A 497 -7.66 25.41 26.37
N LEU A 498 -7.27 26.50 25.69
CA LEU A 498 -5.92 26.68 25.17
C LEU A 498 -4.94 27.08 26.28
N PRO A 499 -3.63 26.81 26.09
CA PRO A 499 -2.60 27.37 26.97
C PRO A 499 -2.65 28.90 27.00
N ALA A 500 -2.17 29.50 28.09
CA ALA A 500 -2.20 30.95 28.33
C ALA A 500 -1.55 31.80 27.21
N SER A 501 -0.65 31.21 26.41
CA SER A 501 -0.05 31.85 25.26
C SER A 501 -0.13 30.96 24.03
N PHE A 502 -0.42 31.55 22.87
CA PHE A 502 -0.34 30.83 21.60
C PHE A 502 1.07 30.28 21.35
N PRO A 503 1.21 29.02 20.90
CA PRO A 503 2.51 28.44 20.62
C PRO A 503 3.16 29.16 19.43
N ARG A 504 4.47 29.42 19.55
CA ARG A 504 5.27 30.10 18.51
C ARG A 504 5.35 29.28 17.22
N SER A 505 5.44 27.96 17.35
CA SER A 505 5.42 27.02 16.24
C SER A 505 4.79 25.69 16.66
N LEU A 506 4.18 25.00 15.71
CA LEU A 506 3.67 23.63 15.90
C LEU A 506 4.61 22.64 15.20
N PRO A 507 5.12 21.60 15.89
CA PRO A 507 5.86 20.53 15.23
C PRO A 507 4.91 19.69 14.36
N ILE A 508 5.45 18.90 13.44
CA ILE A 508 4.67 18.25 12.38
C ILE A 508 3.50 17.38 12.89
N HIS A 509 3.66 16.73 14.04
CA HIS A 509 2.60 15.94 14.68
C HIS A 509 1.43 16.81 15.14
N GLU A 510 1.72 17.99 15.69
CA GLU A 510 0.71 18.97 16.11
C GLU A 510 0.02 19.63 14.92
N GLN A 511 0.71 19.79 13.80
CA GLN A 511 0.08 20.24 12.55
C GLN A 511 -0.86 19.18 11.97
N GLY A 512 -0.52 17.90 12.13
CA GLY A 512 -1.44 16.80 11.88
C GLY A 512 -2.69 16.90 12.76
N ARG A 513 -2.52 17.14 14.08
CA ARG A 513 -3.65 17.35 15.01
C ARG A 513 -4.48 18.58 14.66
N PHE A 514 -3.85 19.67 14.23
CA PHE A 514 -4.52 20.86 13.70
C PHE A 514 -5.42 20.51 12.53
N ALA A 515 -4.93 19.75 11.55
CA ALA A 515 -5.74 19.34 10.40
C ALA A 515 -6.93 18.47 10.83
N ILE A 516 -6.74 17.56 11.78
CA ILE A 516 -7.81 16.70 12.33
C ILE A 516 -8.87 17.56 13.05
N GLY A 517 -8.46 18.45 13.97
CA GLY A 517 -9.38 19.31 14.72
C GLY A 517 -10.16 20.28 13.81
N TYR A 518 -9.48 20.86 12.82
CA TYR A 518 -10.11 21.67 11.79
C TYR A 518 -11.16 20.87 11.00
N TYR A 519 -10.82 19.66 10.57
CA TYR A 519 -11.74 18.81 9.81
C TYR A 519 -12.95 18.40 10.64
N HIS A 520 -12.76 17.93 11.88
CA HIS A 520 -13.85 17.52 12.77
C HIS A 520 -14.82 18.66 13.08
N GLN A 521 -14.31 19.84 13.43
CA GLN A 521 -15.15 21.01 13.69
C GLN A 521 -15.94 21.42 12.44
N THR A 522 -15.34 21.26 11.26
CA THR A 522 -16.01 21.53 9.98
C THR A 522 -17.11 20.52 9.67
N GLN A 523 -16.85 19.23 9.82
CA GLN A 523 -17.84 18.16 9.54
C GLN A 523 -19.02 18.17 10.51
N ALA A 524 -18.77 18.44 11.80
CA ALA A 524 -19.83 18.54 12.80
C ALA A 524 -20.87 19.62 12.45
N ARG A 525 -20.45 20.70 11.79
CA ARG A 525 -21.37 21.74 11.29
C ARG A 525 -22.22 21.24 10.12
N PHE A 526 -21.61 20.57 9.13
CA PHE A 526 -22.35 20.02 7.99
C PHE A 526 -23.42 19.00 8.43
N ALA A 527 -23.10 18.16 9.42
CA ALA A 527 -24.06 17.21 9.96
C ALA A 527 -25.28 17.89 10.61
N ARG A 528 -25.10 19.01 11.31
CA ARG A 528 -26.21 19.79 11.92
C ARG A 528 -27.09 20.46 10.86
N ASN A 529 -26.51 20.94 9.76
CA ASN A 529 -27.27 21.58 8.70
C ASN A 529 -28.11 20.57 7.90
N ASN A 530 -27.56 19.40 7.56
CA ASN A 530 -28.30 18.36 6.85
C ASN A 530 -29.50 17.81 7.66
N GLY A 531 -29.45 17.88 8.99
CA GLY A 531 -30.58 17.52 9.86
C GLY A 531 -31.69 18.58 9.94
N GLN A 532 -31.44 19.82 9.47
CA GLN A 532 -32.43 20.88 9.39
C GLN A 532 -33.11 20.96 8.00
N ASP A 533 -32.51 20.33 6.98
CA ASP A 533 -32.99 20.31 5.58
C ASP A 533 -33.64 18.97 5.17
N ALA A 534 -33.99 18.07 6.11
CA ALA A 534 -34.75 16.86 5.81
C ALA A 534 -36.26 17.19 5.77
N PRO A 535 -36.93 17.23 4.60
CA PRO A 535 -38.38 17.35 4.57
C PRO A 535 -39.01 16.05 5.10
N ASP A 536 -39.93 16.20 6.05
CA ASP A 536 -40.99 15.23 6.30
C ASP A 536 -41.77 15.02 4.98
N THR A 537 -41.45 13.96 4.26
CA THR A 537 -42.36 13.38 3.26
C THR A 537 -42.75 11.99 3.72
N ALA A 538 -43.57 11.98 4.78
CA ALA A 538 -44.47 10.87 5.02
C ALA A 538 -45.65 10.99 4.05
N SER A 539 -45.88 9.91 3.28
CA SER A 539 -47.18 9.47 2.76
C SER A 539 -47.93 10.39 1.78
N GLU A 540 -47.82 10.07 0.49
CA GLU A 540 -48.91 10.11 -0.51
C GLU A 540 -48.40 9.17 -1.64
N GLY A 541 -48.92 7.96 -1.84
CA GLY A 541 -50.29 7.67 -2.24
C GLY A 541 -50.35 7.61 -3.76
N GLU A 542 -49.99 6.47 -4.37
CA GLU A 542 -50.21 6.21 -5.80
C GLU A 542 -51.73 6.24 -6.12
N PRO A 543 -52.08 6.72 -7.32
CA PRO A 543 -53.05 5.96 -8.09
C PRO A 543 -52.60 5.70 -9.55
N THR A 544 -52.74 4.43 -9.90
CA THR A 544 -52.85 3.76 -11.22
C THR A 544 -51.65 3.69 -12.15
#